data_AF-A0A355CJ63-F1
#
_entry.id   AF-A0A355CJ63-F1
#
_cell.length_a   1.000
_cell.length_b   1.000
_cell.length_c   1.000
_cell.angle_alpha   90.00
_cell.angle_beta   90.00
_cell.angle_gamma   90.00
#
_symmetry.space_group_name_H-M   'P 1'
#
loop_
_entity.id
_entity.type
_entity.pdbx_description
1 polymer ?
#
loop_
_entity_poly.entity_id
_entity_poly.type
_entity_poly.pdbx_seq_one_letter_code
_entity_poly.pdbx_strand_id
1 'polypeptide(L)'
;MASVSYCLNPKCPNPSDPANTGKSACIHCGSELLLQGRYRLVAPLGGGGFGKTFEVDDKGARKVLKVLLKEHPKAVELFKQEADVLVRLRHPG
;
A
#
# COMPACT_ATOMS: atom_id res chain seq x y z
N MET A 1 -11.59 -16.18 -3.37
CA MET A 1 -12.32 -15.20 -2.52
C MET A 1 -11.79 -13.83 -2.86
N ALA A 2 -12.65 -12.89 -3.24
CA ALA A 2 -12.20 -11.54 -3.55
C ALA A 2 -11.71 -10.85 -2.27
N SER A 3 -10.47 -10.36 -2.26
CA SER A 3 -9.95 -9.63 -1.11
C SER A 3 -10.64 -8.27 -0.99
N VAL A 4 -11.01 -7.90 0.24
CA VAL A 4 -11.38 -6.52 0.58
C VAL A 4 -10.35 -5.55 0.02
N SER A 5 -10.84 -4.42 -0.52
CA SER A 5 -9.99 -3.37 -1.09
C SER A 5 -9.94 -2.16 -0.16
N TYR A 6 -8.73 -1.87 0.33
CA TYR A 6 -8.44 -0.64 1.05
C TYR A 6 -8.16 0.51 0.07
N CYS A 7 -8.83 1.65 0.25
CA CYS A 7 -8.57 2.84 -0.54
C CYS A 7 -7.33 3.59 -0.03
N LEU A 8 -6.34 3.80 -0.91
CA LEU A 8 -5.10 4.50 -0.56
C LEU A 8 -5.27 6.02 -0.42
N ASN A 9 -6.38 6.60 -0.89
CA ASN A 9 -6.60 8.04 -0.82
C ASN A 9 -6.72 8.50 0.65
N PRO A 10 -5.80 9.35 1.15
CA PRO A 10 -5.80 9.79 2.54
C PRO A 10 -7.02 10.66 2.91
N LYS A 11 -7.76 11.17 1.92
CA LYS A 11 -8.99 11.94 2.11
C LYS A 11 -10.26 11.09 2.00
N CYS A 12 -10.13 9.78 1.82
CA CYS A 12 -11.29 8.89 1.74
C CYS A 12 -11.99 8.81 3.11
N PRO A 13 -13.31 9.05 3.20
CA PRO A 13 -14.02 9.03 4.48
C PRO A 13 -14.15 7.62 5.06
N ASN A 14 -14.22 6.59 4.21
CA ASN A 14 -14.28 5.20 4.64
C ASN A 14 -13.41 4.28 3.74
N PRO A 15 -12.07 4.25 3.96
CA PRO A 15 -11.15 3.56 3.06
C PRO A 15 -11.25 2.02 3.13
N SER A 16 -11.76 1.46 4.22
CA SER A 16 -11.85 0.00 4.42
C SER A 16 -13.25 -0.57 4.20
N ASP A 17 -14.14 0.16 3.52
CA ASP A 17 -15.50 -0.31 3.29
C ASP A 17 -15.51 -1.64 2.52
N PRO A 18 -16.15 -2.71 3.05
CA PRO A 18 -16.27 -3.99 2.35
C PRO A 18 -16.90 -3.89 0.96
N ALA A 19 -17.72 -2.88 0.69
CA ALA A 19 -18.32 -2.64 -0.63
C ALA A 19 -17.29 -2.28 -1.72
N ASN A 20 -16.04 -1.96 -1.35
CA ASN A 20 -14.93 -1.81 -2.30
C ASN A 20 -14.42 -3.15 -2.87
N THR A 21 -14.82 -4.29 -2.29
CA THR A 21 -14.39 -5.62 -2.72
C THR A 21 -14.70 -5.86 -4.20
N GLY A 22 -13.68 -6.24 -4.99
CA GLY A 22 -13.82 -6.49 -6.42
C GLY A 22 -14.03 -5.25 -7.29
N LYS A 23 -14.14 -4.05 -6.71
CA LYS A 23 -14.28 -2.80 -7.47
C LYS A 23 -12.92 -2.32 -8.00
N SER A 24 -12.96 -1.53 -9.07
CA SER A 24 -11.79 -0.82 -9.64
C SER A 24 -11.61 0.57 -9.04
N ALA A 25 -12.69 1.21 -8.58
CA ALA A 25 -12.71 2.53 -7.96
C ALA A 25 -13.43 2.49 -6.61
N CYS A 26 -12.98 3.33 -5.66
CA CYS A 26 -13.54 3.45 -4.33
C CYS A 26 -14.96 4.01 -4.39
N ILE A 27 -15.90 3.37 -3.69
CA ILE A 27 -17.30 3.80 -3.68
C ILE A 27 -17.52 5.15 -3.00
N HIS A 28 -16.58 5.58 -2.14
CA HIS A 28 -16.71 6.80 -1.34
C HIS A 28 -16.01 8.02 -1.95
N CYS A 29 -14.96 7.82 -2.74
CA CYS A 29 -14.15 8.93 -3.24
C CYS A 29 -13.73 8.78 -4.72
N GLY A 30 -14.13 7.71 -5.41
CA GLY A 30 -13.82 7.48 -6.82
C GLY A 30 -12.35 7.14 -7.13
N SER A 31 -11.46 7.13 -6.14
CA SER A 31 -10.04 6.84 -6.34
C SER A 31 -9.81 5.39 -6.77
N GLU A 32 -8.82 5.17 -7.63
CA GLU A 32 -8.45 3.84 -8.11
C GLU A 32 -8.04 2.92 -6.94
N LEU A 33 -8.60 1.71 -6.91
CA LEU A 33 -8.34 0.68 -5.88
C LEU A 33 -7.26 -0.32 -6.32
N LEU A 34 -6.79 -0.20 -7.56
CA LEU A 34 -5.79 -1.06 -8.15
C LEU A 34 -4.55 -0.24 -8.50
N LEU A 35 -3.52 -0.29 -7.65
CA LEU A 35 -2.31 0.48 -7.88
C LEU A 35 -1.54 -0.12 -9.07
N GLN A 36 -1.24 0.72 -10.06
CA GLN A 36 -0.51 0.34 -11.29
C GLN A 36 -1.17 -0.84 -12.01
N GLY A 37 -2.49 -0.97 -11.94
CA GLY A 37 -3.23 -2.07 -12.56
C GLY A 37 -2.90 -3.47 -12.01
N ARG A 38 -2.23 -3.57 -10.85
CA ARG A 38 -1.69 -4.84 -10.34
C ARG A 38 -1.93 -5.06 -8.85
N TYR A 39 -1.61 -4.09 -8.01
CA TYR A 39 -1.59 -4.29 -6.56
C TYR A 39 -2.89 -3.81 -5.94
N ARG A 40 -3.62 -4.72 -5.29
CA ARG A 40 -4.84 -4.39 -4.54
C ARG A 40 -4.49 -4.27 -3.06
N LEU A 41 -4.65 -3.09 -2.46
CA LEU A 41 -4.42 -2.92 -1.04
C LEU A 41 -5.49 -3.64 -0.23
N VAL A 42 -5.08 -4.26 0.87
CA VAL A 42 -5.95 -5.13 1.67
C VAL A 42 -6.16 -4.52 3.04
N ALA A 43 -5.08 -4.18 3.73
CA ALA A 43 -5.12 -3.53 5.04
C ALA A 43 -3.83 -2.76 5.32
N PRO A 44 -3.86 -1.73 6.19
CA PRO A 44 -2.65 -1.16 6.76
C PRO A 44 -2.00 -2.17 7.71
N LEU A 45 -0.68 -2.32 7.63
CA LEU A 45 0.13 -3.13 8.54
C LEU A 45 0.79 -2.30 9.64
N GLY A 46 1.00 -1.00 9.37
CA GLY A 46 1.62 -0.10 10.32
C GLY A 46 2.17 1.15 9.63
N GLY A 47 2.90 1.95 10.40
CA GLY A 47 3.56 3.15 9.89
C GLY A 47 4.74 3.53 10.78
N GLY A 48 5.71 4.21 10.17
CA GLY A 48 6.89 4.75 10.84
C GLY A 48 7.12 6.20 10.45
N GLY A 49 8.31 6.74 10.74
CA GLY A 49 8.61 8.19 10.68
C GLY A 49 8.21 8.90 9.38
N PHE A 50 8.27 8.22 8.23
CA PHE A 50 8.08 8.83 6.91
C PHE A 50 7.04 8.17 6.01
N GLY A 51 6.52 7.00 6.37
CA GLY A 51 5.66 6.22 5.47
C GLY A 51 4.71 5.28 6.18
N LYS A 52 3.72 4.82 5.42
CA LYS A 52 2.78 3.78 5.82
C LYS A 52 3.09 2.48 5.08
N THR A 53 2.88 1.38 5.76
CA THR A 53 3.07 0.04 5.24
C THR A 53 1.71 -0.65 5.13
N PHE A 54 1.46 -1.30 4.00
CA PHE A 54 0.21 -1.97 3.68
C PHE A 54 0.48 -3.40 3.25
N GLU A 55 -0.46 -4.29 3.59
CA GLU A 55 -0.58 -5.57 2.92
C GLU A 55 -1.27 -5.35 1.59
N VAL A 56 -0.75 -5.98 0.54
CA VAL A 56 -1.33 -5.96 -0.80
C VAL A 56 -1.48 -7.38 -1.34
N ASP A 57 -2.52 -7.57 -2.14
CA ASP A 57 -2.65 -8.72 -3.03
C ASP A 57 -2.02 -8.38 -4.38
N ASP A 58 -1.08 -9.23 -4.81
CA ASP A 58 -0.49 -9.24 -6.15
C ASP A 58 -0.90 -10.54 -6.85
N LYS A 59 -2.07 -10.53 -7.49
CA LYS A 59 -2.61 -11.68 -8.24
C LYS A 59 -2.69 -12.96 -7.39
N GLY A 60 -3.18 -12.83 -6.15
CA GLY A 60 -3.30 -13.95 -5.19
C GLY A 60 -2.08 -14.17 -4.29
N ALA A 61 -0.96 -13.46 -4.52
CA ALA A 61 0.20 -13.50 -3.64
C ALA A 61 0.19 -12.30 -2.68
N ARG A 62 0.27 -12.56 -1.37
CA ARG A 62 0.40 -11.50 -0.35
C ARG A 62 1.79 -10.88 -0.41
N LYS A 63 1.84 -9.55 -0.43
CA LYS A 63 3.06 -8.75 -0.41
C LYS A 63 2.90 -7.56 0.52
N VAL A 64 4.02 -6.88 0.78
CA VAL A 64 4.07 -5.65 1.56
C VAL A 64 4.37 -4.48 0.62
N LEU A 65 3.56 -3.42 0.69
CA LEU A 65 3.79 -2.16 0.00
C LEU A 65 4.06 -1.07 1.03
N LYS A 66 5.19 -0.39 0.90
CA LYS A 66 5.50 0.81 1.69
C LYS A 66 5.27 2.05 0.84
N VAL A 67 4.55 3.03 1.38
CA VAL A 67 4.24 4.31 0.71
C VAL A 67 4.84 5.44 1.52
N LEU A 68 5.68 6.24 0.87
CA LEU A 68 6.21 7.48 1.43
C LEU A 68 5.12 8.55 1.37
N LEU A 69 4.77 9.15 2.52
CA LEU A 69 3.68 10.15 2.61
C LEU A 69 4.17 11.56 2.88
N LYS A 70 5.47 11.74 3.13
CA LYS A 70 6.09 13.03 3.41
C LYS A 70 7.13 13.34 2.34
N GLU A 71 6.97 14.49 1.69
CA GLU A 71 7.98 15.04 0.80
C GLU A 71 9.03 15.77 1.62
N HIS A 72 10.03 15.03 2.10
CA HIS A 72 11.19 15.58 2.78
C HIS A 72 12.46 14.95 2.16
N PRO A 73 13.48 15.72 1.77
CA PRO A 73 14.65 15.19 1.07
C PRO A 73 15.30 14.00 1.78
N LYS A 74 15.49 14.11 3.11
CA LYS A 74 16.06 13.01 3.91
C LYS A 74 15.15 11.78 3.96
N ALA A 75 13.83 11.97 3.91
CA ALA A 75 12.88 10.87 3.91
C ALA A 75 12.93 10.10 2.59
N VAL A 76 13.06 10.81 1.47
CA VAL A 76 13.25 10.20 0.14
C VAL A 76 14.56 9.42 0.08
N GLU A 77 15.65 9.99 0.59
CA GLU A 77 16.96 9.34 0.65
C GLU A 77 16.90 8.03 1.44
N LEU A 78 16.39 8.08 2.69
CA LEU A 78 16.27 6.91 3.55
C LEU A 78 15.33 5.85 2.96
N PHE A 79 14.24 6.27 2.33
CA PHE A 79 13.29 5.36 1.67
C PHE A 79 13.92 4.61 0.50
N LYS A 80 14.74 5.29 -0.32
CA LYS A 80 15.50 4.65 -1.41
C LYS A 80 16.55 3.69 -0.86
N GLN A 81 17.29 4.11 0.16
CA GLN A 81 18.31 3.27 0.80
C GLN A 81 17.71 1.97 1.34
N GLU A 82 16.55 2.03 1.99
CA GLU A 82 15.85 0.85 2.49
C GLU A 82 15.51 -0.14 1.36
N ALA A 83 14.98 0.36 0.23
CA ALA A 83 14.68 -0.47 -0.93
C ALA A 83 15.95 -1.12 -1.51
N ASP A 84 17.06 -0.38 -1.63
CA ASP A 84 18.32 -0.90 -2.15
C ASP A 84 18.92 -2.00 -1.27
N VAL A 85 18.80 -1.88 0.06
CA VAL A 85 19.24 -2.90 1.01
C VAL A 85 18.37 -4.16 0.88
N LEU A 86 17.03 -3.99 0.87
CA LEU A 86 16.09 -5.12 0.81
C LEU A 86 16.21 -5.95 -0.47
N VAL A 87 16.60 -5.34 -1.59
CA VAL A 87 16.87 -6.08 -2.85
C VAL A 87 18.04 -7.05 -2.71
N ARG A 88 19.01 -6.75 -1.84
CA ARG A 88 20.25 -7.52 -1.70
C ARG A 88 20.25 -8.44 -0.47
N LEU A 89 19.42 -8.12 0.52
CA LEU A 89 19.34 -8.88 1.76
C LEU A 89 18.73 -10.26 1.54
N ARG A 90 19.51 -11.32 1.82
CA ARG A 90 19.03 -12.71 1.87
C ARG A 90 19.47 -13.32 3.20
N HIS A 91 18.64 -13.16 4.22
CA HIS A 91 18.91 -13.64 5.58
C HIS A 91 17.59 -14.16 6.19
N PRO A 92 17.59 -15.26 6.97
CA PRO A 92 16.37 -15.82 7.56
C PRO A 92 15.77 -14.98 8.70
N GLY A 93 16.56 -14.06 9.28
CA GLY A 93 16.19 -13.27 10.45
C GLY A 93 17.44 -12.87 11.20
#